data_AF-A0A938N0S2-F1
#
_entry.id   AF-A0A938N0S2-F1
#
_cell.length_a   1.000
_cell.length_b   1.000
_cell.length_c   1.000
_cell.angle_alpha   90.00
_cell.angle_beta   90.00
_cell.angle_gamma   90.00
#
_symmetry.space_group_name_H-M   'P 1'
#
loop_
_entity.id
_entity.type
_entity.pdbx_description
1 polymer ?
#
loop_
_entity_poly.entity_id
_entity_poly.type
_entity_poly.pdbx_seq_one_letter_code
_entity_poly.pdbx_strand_id
1 'polypeptide(L)'
;MQSAATGASITASPSAPPSGGWLEPAAYSAGGLLVVAGLVVLALSRGAGLERMRLPFGRSISRGTAAALGFSLMVVGYHVGVWLTPLRSVTIHVPADLWWVVVSGAALAVAGSMGADALESRHGG
;
A
#
# COMPACT_ATOMS: atom_id res chain seq x y z
N MET A 1 21.94 -6.96 -45.61
CA MET A 1 22.59 -7.93 -44.71
C MET A 1 22.50 -7.38 -43.29
N GLN A 2 21.95 -8.19 -42.39
CA GLN A 2 21.48 -7.85 -41.05
C GLN A 2 22.64 -7.59 -40.09
N SER A 3 22.55 -6.52 -39.29
CA SER A 3 23.35 -6.35 -38.07
C SER A 3 22.39 -6.34 -36.89
N ALA A 4 22.25 -7.51 -36.26
CA ALA A 4 21.46 -7.72 -35.06
C ALA A 4 22.23 -7.20 -33.84
N ALA A 5 21.83 -6.04 -33.31
CA ALA A 5 22.29 -5.55 -32.03
C ALA A 5 21.49 -6.23 -30.92
N THR A 6 22.04 -7.35 -30.42
CA THR A 6 21.54 -8.08 -29.25
C THR A 6 21.83 -7.28 -27.98
N GLY A 7 20.97 -6.31 -27.69
CA GLY A 7 20.96 -5.60 -26.41
C GLY A 7 20.37 -6.50 -25.33
N ALA A 8 21.21 -7.34 -24.71
CA ALA A 8 20.82 -8.07 -23.51
C ALA A 8 20.66 -7.07 -22.36
N SER A 9 19.43 -6.58 -22.14
CA SER A 9 19.08 -5.92 -20.89
C SER A 9 19.23 -6.93 -19.76
N ILE A 10 20.31 -6.78 -18.99
CA ILE A 10 20.53 -7.48 -17.73
C ILE A 10 19.47 -6.98 -16.77
N THR A 11 18.28 -7.59 -16.83
CA THR A 11 17.27 -7.45 -15.80
C THR A 11 17.82 -8.16 -14.57
N ALA A 12 18.55 -7.42 -13.73
CA ALA A 12 19.03 -7.94 -12.47
C ALA A 12 17.82 -8.39 -11.65
N SER A 13 17.61 -9.71 -11.57
CA SER A 13 16.58 -10.27 -10.71
C SER A 13 16.88 -9.80 -9.28
N PRO A 14 15.90 -9.21 -8.57
CA PRO A 14 16.11 -8.78 -7.20
C PRO A 14 16.62 -9.98 -6.39
N SER A 15 17.86 -9.88 -5.90
CA SER A 15 18.45 -10.90 -5.06
C SER A 15 17.63 -11.03 -3.78
N ALA A 16 17.23 -12.25 -3.43
CA ALA A 16 16.47 -12.52 -2.22
C ALA A 16 17.17 -11.86 -1.01
N PRO A 17 16.41 -11.24 -0.08
CA PRO A 17 17.00 -10.63 1.10
C PRO A 17 17.78 -11.69 1.91
N PRO A 18 18.89 -11.31 2.56
CA PRO A 18 19.71 -12.24 3.34
C PRO A 18 18.85 -12.90 4.43
N SER A 19 18.57 -14.19 4.28
CA SER A 19 17.83 -15.00 5.23
C SER A 19 18.73 -15.27 6.45
N GLY A 20 18.42 -14.66 7.60
CA GLY A 20 19.14 -14.96 8.86
C GLY A 20 19.42 -13.79 9.80
N GLY A 21 18.85 -12.60 9.59
CA GLY A 21 19.02 -11.44 10.49
C GLY A 21 17.74 -11.02 11.21
N TRP A 22 17.87 -10.25 12.31
CA TRP A 22 16.78 -9.61 13.09
C TRP A 22 15.78 -8.77 12.27
N LEU A 23 16.02 -8.61 10.97
CA LEU A 23 15.18 -7.87 10.03
C LEU A 23 13.87 -8.62 9.69
N GLU A 24 13.86 -9.96 9.73
CA GLU A 24 12.64 -10.74 9.49
C GLU A 24 11.52 -10.41 10.49
N PRO A 25 11.71 -10.55 11.82
CA PRO A 25 10.65 -10.25 12.77
C PRO A 25 10.24 -8.77 12.73
N ALA A 26 11.17 -7.87 12.42
CA ALA A 26 10.86 -6.44 12.28
C ALA A 26 9.93 -6.18 11.08
N ALA A 27 10.15 -6.85 9.96
CA ALA A 27 9.32 -6.71 8.77
C ALA A 27 7.91 -7.30 8.95
N TYR A 28 7.79 -8.47 9.61
CA TYR A 28 6.49 -9.02 10.00
C TYR A 28 5.73 -8.08 10.94
N SER A 29 6.44 -7.52 11.92
CA SER A 29 5.86 -6.58 12.87
C SER A 29 5.38 -5.31 12.16
N ALA A 30 6.16 -4.78 11.22
CA ALA A 30 5.78 -3.62 10.42
C ALA A 30 4.52 -3.90 9.57
N GLY A 31 4.47 -5.03 8.87
CA GLY A 31 3.28 -5.42 8.08
C GLY A 31 2.03 -5.56 8.95
N GLY A 32 2.15 -6.22 10.10
CA GLY A 32 1.07 -6.35 11.08
C GLY A 32 0.59 -4.99 11.62
N LEU A 33 1.52 -4.10 11.97
CA LEU A 33 1.20 -2.74 12.41
C LEU A 33 0.48 -1.94 11.33
N LEU A 34 0.84 -2.08 10.06
CA LEU A 34 0.13 -1.43 8.95
C LEU A 34 -1.32 -1.92 8.85
N VAL A 35 -1.55 -3.23 8.97
CA VAL A 35 -2.91 -3.79 8.92
C VAL A 35 -3.74 -3.29 10.10
N VAL A 36 -3.18 -3.30 11.31
CA VAL A 36 -3.85 -2.79 12.51
C VAL A 36 -4.15 -1.29 12.38
N ALA A 37 -3.19 -0.50 11.89
CA ALA A 37 -3.39 0.93 11.64
C ALA A 37 -4.50 1.17 10.62
N GLY A 38 -4.53 0.41 9.52
CA GLY A 38 -5.58 0.47 8.52
C GLY A 38 -6.96 0.14 9.09
N LEU A 39 -7.06 -0.92 9.90
CA LEU A 39 -8.29 -1.30 10.61
C LEU A 39 -8.76 -0.22 11.60
N VAL A 40 -7.83 0.37 12.36
CA VAL A 40 -8.16 1.44 13.30
C VAL A 40 -8.69 2.65 12.56
N VAL A 41 -8.04 3.07 11.46
CA VAL A 41 -8.54 4.17 10.62
C VAL A 41 -9.93 3.86 10.07
N LEU A 42 -10.16 2.62 9.60
CA LEU A 42 -11.47 2.21 9.09
C LEU A 42 -12.55 2.20 10.18
N ALA A 43 -12.23 1.67 11.35
CA ALA A 43 -13.14 1.61 12.49
C ALA A 43 -13.51 3.01 12.98
N LEU A 44 -12.52 3.89 13.11
CA LEU A 44 -12.75 5.29 13.48
C LEU A 44 -13.59 6.01 12.43
N SER A 45 -13.39 5.74 11.13
CA SER A 45 -14.17 6.34 10.04
C SER A 45 -15.65 5.91 10.04
N ARG A 46 -15.94 4.72 10.58
CA ARG A 46 -17.32 4.19 10.69
C ARG A 46 -18.01 4.59 11.98
N GLY A 47 -17.30 4.59 13.11
CA GLY A 47 -17.88 4.78 14.43
C GLY A 47 -18.06 6.24 14.85
N ALA A 48 -17.27 7.15 14.30
CA ALA A 48 -17.39 8.55 14.64
C ALA A 48 -18.44 9.23 13.76
N GLY A 49 -19.57 9.62 14.35
CA GLY A 49 -20.51 10.61 13.79
C GLY A 49 -19.88 11.97 13.43
N LEU A 50 -18.56 12.09 13.59
CA LEU A 50 -17.72 13.20 13.13
C LEU A 50 -17.68 13.20 11.60
N GLU A 51 -18.30 14.20 10.97
CA GLU A 51 -18.18 14.48 9.53
C GLU A 51 -16.74 14.74 9.09
N ARG A 52 -15.86 15.12 10.03
CA ARG A 52 -14.45 15.41 9.77
C ARG A 52 -13.57 14.79 10.83
N MET A 53 -12.69 13.88 10.41
CA MET A 53 -11.64 13.34 11.26
C MET A 53 -10.42 14.26 11.18
N ARG A 54 -9.99 14.81 12.31
CA ARG A 54 -8.73 15.56 12.41
C ARG A 54 -7.59 14.56 12.60
N LEU A 55 -6.69 14.50 11.63
CA LEU A 55 -5.41 13.81 11.81
C LEU A 55 -4.53 14.56 12.81
N PRO A 56 -3.55 13.88 13.44
CA PRO A 56 -2.55 14.53 14.29
C PRO A 56 -1.75 15.63 13.57
N PHE A 57 -1.73 15.62 12.24
CA PHE A 57 -1.12 16.66 11.40
C PHE A 57 -2.01 17.90 11.18
N GLY A 58 -3.11 18.05 11.91
CA GLY A 58 -3.98 19.23 11.84
C GLY A 58 -4.88 19.33 10.59
N ARG A 59 -4.78 18.39 9.64
CA ARG A 59 -5.66 18.32 8.47
C ARG A 59 -6.93 17.53 8.78
N SER A 60 -8.09 18.11 8.43
CA SER A 60 -9.35 17.36 8.39
C SER A 60 -9.45 16.60 7.08
N ILE A 61 -9.70 15.29 7.13
CA ILE A 61 -9.97 14.49 5.94
C ILE A 61 -11.45 14.08 5.90
N SER A 62 -11.98 13.89 4.70
CA SER A 62 -13.31 13.32 4.52
C SER A 62 -13.34 11.84 4.96
N ARG A 63 -14.54 11.33 5.25
CA ARG A 63 -14.72 9.90 5.55
C ARG A 63 -14.31 9.01 4.39
N GLY A 64 -14.55 9.45 3.15
CA GLY A 64 -14.17 8.74 1.94
C GLY A 64 -12.66 8.54 1.87
N THR A 65 -11.90 9.62 2.08
CA THR A 65 -10.44 9.57 2.06
C THR A 65 -9.86 8.81 3.25
N ALA A 66 -10.47 8.91 4.43
CA ALA A 66 -10.08 8.06 5.57
C ALA A 66 -10.29 6.56 5.27
N ALA A 67 -11.41 6.19 4.65
CA ALA A 67 -11.68 4.80 4.26
C ALA A 67 -10.69 4.30 3.20
N ALA A 68 -10.42 5.12 2.16
CA ALA A 68 -9.44 4.79 1.12
C ALA A 68 -8.02 4.60 1.71
N LEU A 69 -7.63 5.47 2.65
CA LEU A 69 -6.36 5.36 3.36
C LEU A 69 -6.28 4.08 4.20
N GLY A 70 -7.34 3.79 4.97
CA GLY A 70 -7.41 2.59 5.81
C GLY A 70 -7.32 1.31 4.98
N PHE A 71 -8.05 1.24 3.87
CA PHE A 71 -7.98 0.11 2.94
C PHE A 71 -6.59 -0.03 2.31
N SER A 72 -5.99 1.08 1.87
CA SER A 72 -4.64 1.09 1.30
C SER A 72 -3.60 0.57 2.29
N LEU A 73 -3.65 0.99 3.55
CA LEU A 73 -2.78 0.49 4.62
C LEU A 73 -2.95 -1.01 4.85
N MET A 74 -4.19 -1.52 4.85
CA MET A 74 -4.44 -2.95 4.97
C MET A 74 -3.87 -3.74 3.79
N VAL A 75 -4.07 -3.27 2.55
CA VAL A 75 -3.56 -3.95 1.34
C VAL A 75 -2.04 -4.00 1.33
N VAL A 76 -1.38 -2.89 1.67
CA VAL A 76 0.09 -2.82 1.74
C VAL A 76 0.61 -3.72 2.87
N GLY A 77 0.01 -3.66 4.07
CA GLY A 77 0.41 -4.51 5.19
C GLY A 77 0.24 -6.00 4.91
N TYR A 78 -0.86 -6.38 4.25
CA TYR A 78 -1.09 -7.74 3.77
C TYR A 78 -0.02 -8.18 2.75
N HIS A 79 0.30 -7.32 1.77
CA HIS A 79 1.32 -7.63 0.77
C HIS A 79 2.71 -7.80 1.39
N VAL A 80 3.08 -6.97 2.38
CA VAL A 80 4.33 -7.16 3.14
C VAL A 80 4.34 -8.53 3.81
N GLY A 81 3.24 -8.95 4.44
CA GLY A 81 3.12 -10.27 5.06
C GLY A 81 3.25 -11.42 4.05
N VAL A 82 2.56 -11.34 2.92
CA VAL A 82 2.63 -12.35 1.85
C VAL A 82 4.05 -12.46 1.29
N TRP A 83 4.73 -11.33 1.09
CA TRP A 83 6.07 -11.31 0.51
C TRP A 83 7.13 -11.91 1.43
N LEU A 84 6.97 -11.74 2.74
CA LEU A 84 7.86 -12.32 3.75
C LEU A 84 7.60 -13.81 3.98
N THR A 85 6.38 -14.27 3.72
CA THR A 85 5.98 -15.64 4.04
C THR A 85 6.61 -16.63 3.04
N PRO A 86 7.52 -17.52 3.48
CA PRO A 86 8.24 -18.44 2.60
C PRO A 86 7.40 -19.67 2.21
N LEU A 87 6.08 -19.49 2.04
CA LEU A 87 5.18 -20.57 1.64
C LEU A 87 5.30 -20.81 0.13
N ARG A 88 6.10 -21.82 -0.23
CA ARG A 88 6.19 -22.40 -1.58
C ARG A 88 4.86 -22.94 -2.14
N SER A 89 3.77 -22.87 -1.36
CA SER A 89 2.49 -23.55 -1.62
C SER A 89 1.27 -22.62 -1.67
N VAL A 90 1.44 -21.29 -1.64
CA VAL A 90 0.32 -20.38 -1.94
C VAL A 90 0.14 -20.31 -3.45
N THR A 91 -0.98 -20.87 -3.95
CA THR A 91 -1.34 -20.99 -5.37
C THR A 91 -1.30 -19.68 -6.17
N ILE A 92 -1.25 -18.53 -5.50
CA ILE A 92 -1.17 -17.20 -6.11
C ILE A 92 0.04 -16.48 -5.52
N HIS A 93 1.22 -16.76 -6.06
CA HIS A 93 2.42 -15.99 -5.77
C HIS A 93 2.46 -14.77 -6.69
N VAL A 94 2.42 -13.56 -6.12
CA VAL A 94 2.59 -12.34 -6.90
C VAL A 94 4.09 -12.19 -7.21
N PRO A 95 4.51 -12.14 -8.49
CA PRO A 95 5.90 -11.90 -8.87
C PRO A 95 6.43 -10.66 -8.16
N ALA A 96 7.66 -10.75 -7.62
CA ALA A 96 8.31 -9.63 -6.96
C ALA A 96 8.34 -8.39 -7.86
N ASP A 97 8.48 -8.57 -9.18
CA ASP A 97 8.54 -7.48 -10.17
C ASP A 97 7.24 -6.66 -10.30
N LEU A 98 6.12 -7.14 -9.76
CA LEU A 98 4.82 -6.44 -9.80
C LEU A 98 4.50 -5.66 -8.53
N TRP A 99 5.39 -5.61 -7.54
CA TRP A 99 5.17 -4.91 -6.27
C TRP A 99 4.86 -3.41 -6.45
N TRP A 100 5.50 -2.78 -7.43
CA TRP A 100 5.30 -1.37 -7.74
C TRP A 100 3.87 -1.08 -8.21
N VAL A 101 3.17 -2.06 -8.79
CA VAL A 101 1.77 -1.93 -9.22
C VAL A 101 0.86 -1.74 -8.00
N VAL A 102 1.12 -2.50 -6.93
CA VAL A 102 0.36 -2.40 -5.68
C VAL A 102 0.59 -1.05 -5.01
N VAL A 103 1.86 -0.64 -4.92
CA VAL A 103 2.22 0.66 -4.34
C VAL A 103 1.64 1.81 -5.17
N SER A 104 1.74 1.73 -6.49
CA SER A 104 1.18 2.74 -7.40
C SER A 104 -0.34 2.78 -7.31
N GLY A 105 -1.01 1.62 -7.27
CA GLY A 105 -2.46 1.53 -7.12
C GLY A 105 -2.96 2.11 -5.80
N ALA A 106 -2.27 1.81 -4.69
CA ALA A 106 -2.56 2.41 -3.39
C ALA A 106 -2.35 3.93 -3.40
N ALA A 107 -1.24 4.40 -3.96
CA ALA A 107 -0.96 5.83 -4.09
C ALA A 107 -2.01 6.53 -4.97
N LEU A 108 -2.41 5.92 -6.09
CA LEU A 108 -3.41 6.45 -7.01
C LEU A 108 -4.80 6.50 -6.37
N ALA A 109 -5.17 5.49 -5.57
CA ALA A 109 -6.42 5.47 -4.83
C ALA A 109 -6.50 6.61 -3.81
N VAL A 110 -5.42 6.84 -3.05
CA VAL A 110 -5.33 7.94 -2.09
C VAL A 110 -5.38 9.29 -2.82
N ALA A 111 -4.57 9.46 -3.87
CA ALA A 111 -4.53 10.70 -4.66
C ALA A 111 -5.88 11.00 -5.32
N GLY A 112 -6.55 9.98 -5.86
CA GLY A 112 -7.88 10.08 -6.46
C GLY A 112 -8.93 10.50 -5.44
N SER A 113 -8.89 9.91 -4.23
CA SER A 113 -9.79 10.31 -3.14
C SER A 113 -9.57 11.75 -2.69
N MET A 114 -8.31 12.19 -2.55
CA MET A 114 -7.98 13.59 -2.25
C MET A 114 -8.42 14.54 -3.38
N GLY A 115 -8.31 14.11 -4.63
CA GLY A 115 -8.78 14.88 -5.79
C GLY A 115 -10.29 15.06 -5.80
N ALA A 116 -11.04 14.00 -5.46
CA ALA A 116 -12.50 14.07 -5.33
C ALA A 116 -12.92 15.05 -4.22
N ASP A 117 -12.29 14.98 -3.04
CA ASP A 117 -12.53 15.93 -1.94
C ASP A 117 -12.24 17.39 -2.36
N ALA A 118 -11.18 17.60 -3.15
CA ALA A 118 -10.80 18.93 -3.65
C ALA A 118 -11.79 19.49 -4.67
N LEU A 119 -12.45 18.64 -5.47
CA LEU A 119 -13.48 19.07 -6.42
C LEU A 119 -14.79 19.38 -5.71
N GLU A 120 -15.18 18.59 -4.71
CA GLU A 120 -16.41 18.80 -3.94
C GLU A 120 -16.35 20.08 -3.13
N SER A 121 -15.21 20.36 -2.50
CA SER A 121 -14.99 21.63 -1.76
C SER A 121 -15.03 22.89 -2.62
N ARG A 122 -14.89 22.78 -3.96
CA ARG A 122 -15.04 23.92 -4.89
C ARG A 122 -16.48 24.16 -5.35
N HIS A 123 -17.36 23.15 -5.27
CA HIS A 123 -18.75 23.25 -5.75
C HIS A 123 -19.75 23.43 -4.61
N GLY A 124 -19.38 23.09 -3.37
CA GLY A 124 -20.24 23.18 -2.18
C GLY A 124 -20.04 24.43 -1.32
N GLY A 125 -19.37 25.49 -1.82
CA GLY A 125 -19.16 26.76 -1.11
C GLY A 125 -19.54 27.94 -1.97
#